data_AF-A0A7S0MJC1-F1
#
_entry.id   AF-A0A7S0MJC1-F1
#
_cell.length_a   1.000
_cell.length_b   1.000
_cell.length_c   1.000
_cell.angle_alpha   90.00
_cell.angle_beta   90.00
_cell.angle_gamma   90.00
#
_symmetry.space_group_name_H-M   'P 1'
#
loop_
_entity.id
_entity.type
_entity.pdbx_description
1 polymer ?
#
loop_
_entity_poly.entity_id
_entity_poly.type
_entity_poly.pdbx_seq_one_letter_code
_entity_poly.pdbx_strand_id
1 'polypeptide(L)'
;GEEGRVVKDGKRVLDCLQRSLKIADVCMQSSASHANLFVEILDRYLLYFEAGNDKVTIKYLQGLVDLIEEHLANLDPGPDSASVRAHMAATLEHMRLRRAADPPRYEGLTI
;
A
#
# COMPACT_ATOMS: atom_id res chain seq x y z
N GLY A 1 11.81 16.39 32.94
CA GLY A 1 12.03 16.70 31.52
C GLY A 1 11.82 15.43 30.74
N GLU A 2 10.60 15.20 30.27
CA GLU A 2 10.28 14.05 29.44
C GLU A 2 10.29 14.53 28.00
N GLU A 3 11.49 14.56 27.42
CA GLU A 3 11.66 14.80 26.00
C GLU A 3 11.15 13.55 25.29
N GLY A 4 9.90 13.64 24.82
CA GLY A 4 9.21 12.60 24.06
C GLY A 4 10.00 12.28 22.80
N ARG A 5 10.94 11.35 22.94
CA ARG A 5 11.67 10.73 21.83
C ARG A 5 10.61 10.09 20.97
N VAL A 6 10.21 10.74 19.88
CA VAL A 6 9.28 10.19 18.90
C VAL A 6 9.91 8.91 18.38
N VAL A 7 9.51 7.78 18.97
CA VAL A 7 10.12 6.50 18.69
C VAL A 7 9.75 6.15 17.25
N LYS A 8 10.67 6.39 16.32
CA LYS A 8 10.63 5.93 14.92
C LYS A 8 10.80 4.41 14.87
N ASP A 9 9.94 3.70 15.58
CA ASP A 9 9.98 2.24 15.66
C ASP A 9 9.38 1.68 14.37
N GLY A 10 10.23 1.46 13.36
CA GLY A 10 9.81 0.95 12.06
C GLY A 10 9.01 -0.35 12.16
N LYS A 11 9.26 -1.14 13.22
CA LYS A 11 8.51 -2.36 13.53
C LYS A 11 7.07 -2.07 13.98
N ARG A 12 6.85 -1.04 14.81
CA ARG A 12 5.50 -0.64 15.25
C ARG A 12 4.70 -0.05 14.10
N VAL A 13 5.36 0.67 13.20
CA VAL A 13 4.75 1.15 11.95
C VAL A 13 4.27 -0.04 11.11
N LEU A 14 5.13 -1.03 10.88
CA LEU A 14 4.75 -2.24 10.13
C LEU A 14 3.59 -2.99 10.80
N ASP A 15 3.61 -3.16 12.13
CA ASP A 15 2.53 -3.81 12.87
C ASP A 15 1.19 -3.07 12.72
N CYS A 16 1.22 -1.73 12.82
CA CYS A 16 0.05 -0.89 12.61
C CYS A 16 -0.51 -1.04 11.20
N LEU A 17 0.38 -0.98 10.19
CA LEU A 17 0.01 -1.14 8.79
C LEU A 17 -0.59 -2.53 8.50
N GLN A 18 -0.02 -3.60 9.07
CA GLN A 18 -0.56 -4.95 8.96
C GLN A 18 -1.93 -5.09 9.63
N ARG A 19 -2.13 -4.39 10.75
CA ARG A 19 -3.44 -4.34 11.42
C ARG A 19 -4.47 -3.60 10.58
N SER A 20 -4.10 -2.48 9.96
CA SER A 20 -4.95 -1.76 9.01
C SER A 20 -5.33 -2.64 7.83
N LEU A 21 -4.38 -3.42 7.28
CA LEU A 21 -4.64 -4.36 6.19
C LEU A 21 -5.67 -5.43 6.58
N LYS A 22 -5.53 -6.03 7.78
CA LYS A 22 -6.51 -7.01 8.28
C LYS A 22 -7.91 -6.43 8.42
N ILE A 23 -8.02 -5.19 8.87
CA ILE A 23 -9.32 -4.51 8.99
C ILE A 23 -9.90 -4.22 7.61
N ALA A 24 -9.07 -3.78 6.66
CA ALA A 24 -9.50 -3.54 5.28
C ALA A 24 -10.02 -4.82 4.62
N ASP A 25 -9.37 -5.97 4.85
CA ASP A 25 -9.82 -7.28 4.38
C ASP A 25 -11.21 -7.66 4.89
N VAL A 26 -11.45 -7.49 6.19
CA VAL A 26 -12.78 -7.73 6.79
C VAL A 26 -13.83 -6.76 6.22
N CYS A 27 -13.47 -5.49 5.99
CA CYS A 27 -14.37 -4.52 5.35
C CYS A 27 -14.68 -4.90 3.90
N MET A 28 -13.70 -5.38 3.14
CA MET A 28 -13.89 -5.83 1.75
C MET A 28 -14.84 -7.02 1.65
N GLN A 29 -14.77 -7.96 2.59
CA GLN A 29 -15.74 -9.07 2.69
C GLN A 29 -17.18 -8.59 2.95
N SER A 30 -17.34 -7.41 3.57
CA SER A 30 -18.64 -6.81 3.89
C SER A 30 -19.22 -6.01 2.72
N SER A 31 -18.36 -5.35 1.93
CA SER A 31 -18.76 -4.68 0.69
C SER A 31 -17.56 -4.45 -0.22
N ALA A 32 -17.71 -4.81 -1.50
CA ALA A 32 -16.68 -4.62 -2.52
C ALA A 32 -16.30 -3.14 -2.74
N SER A 33 -17.18 -2.21 -2.33
CA SER A 33 -16.96 -0.76 -2.40
C SER A 33 -15.80 -0.25 -1.54
N HIS A 34 -15.23 -1.10 -0.67
CA HIS A 34 -14.12 -0.73 0.23
C HIS A 34 -12.72 -0.93 -0.35
N ALA A 35 -12.58 -1.31 -1.63
CA ALA A 35 -11.27 -1.57 -2.24
C ALA A 35 -10.34 -0.34 -2.24
N ASN A 36 -10.89 0.87 -2.17
CA ASN A 36 -10.09 2.09 -2.01
C ASN A 36 -9.21 2.08 -0.74
N LEU A 37 -9.66 1.41 0.33
CA LEU A 37 -8.90 1.31 1.58
C LEU A 37 -7.56 0.61 1.38
N PHE A 38 -7.52 -0.38 0.49
CA PHE A 38 -6.26 -1.09 0.23
C PHE A 38 -5.28 -0.22 -0.55
N VAL A 39 -5.75 0.56 -1.52
CA VAL A 39 -4.90 1.52 -2.25
C VAL A 39 -4.33 2.56 -1.28
N GLU A 40 -5.16 3.10 -0.38
CA GLU A 40 -4.68 4.01 0.67
C GLU A 40 -3.66 3.37 1.62
N ILE A 41 -3.82 2.08 1.93
CA ILE A 41 -2.85 1.35 2.74
C ILE A 41 -1.53 1.19 1.97
N LEU A 42 -1.58 0.83 0.69
CA LEU A 42 -0.40 0.75 -0.18
C LEU A 42 0.36 2.08 -0.22
N ASP A 43 -0.33 3.21 -0.39
CA ASP A 43 0.29 4.54 -0.35
C ASP A 43 0.99 4.82 0.99
N ARG A 44 0.39 4.42 2.12
CA ARG A 44 1.02 4.53 3.44
C ARG A 44 2.26 3.65 3.53
N TYR A 45 2.20 2.41 3.04
CA TYR A 45 3.37 1.53 2.99
C TYR A 45 4.49 2.15 2.15
N LEU A 46 4.16 2.73 1.00
CA LEU A 46 5.10 3.37 0.10
C LEU A 46 5.77 4.59 0.77
N LEU A 47 4.99 5.44 1.42
CA LEU A 47 5.51 6.59 2.19
C LEU A 47 6.55 6.16 3.23
N TYR A 48 6.26 5.11 4.01
CA TYR A 48 7.20 4.61 5.01
C TYR A 48 8.41 3.90 4.41
N PHE A 49 8.20 3.16 3.32
CA PHE A 49 9.27 2.58 2.55
C PHE A 49 10.24 3.66 2.09
N GLU A 50 9.74 4.73 1.48
CA GLU A 50 10.51 5.87 0.97
C GLU A 50 11.17 6.70 2.08
N ALA A 51 10.54 6.82 3.24
CA ALA A 51 11.11 7.45 4.43
C ALA A 51 12.28 6.66 5.06
N GLY A 52 12.64 5.49 4.50
CA GLY A 52 13.78 4.68 4.94
C GLY A 52 13.44 3.71 6.07
N ASN A 53 12.18 3.28 6.18
CA ASN A 53 11.81 2.23 7.12
C ASN A 53 12.14 0.85 6.54
N ASP A 54 13.30 0.27 6.89
CA ASP A 54 13.75 -1.04 6.42
C ASP A 54 12.84 -2.21 6.80
N LYS A 55 11.87 -2.00 7.70
CA LYS A 55 10.86 -3.01 8.04
C LYS A 55 9.80 -3.15 6.96
N VAL A 56 9.53 -2.07 6.21
CA VAL A 56 8.72 -2.14 5.01
C VAL A 56 9.63 -2.59 3.88
N THR A 57 9.25 -3.66 3.18
CA THR A 57 10.08 -4.27 2.12
C THR A 57 9.33 -4.23 0.81
N ILE A 58 10.08 -4.29 -0.31
CA ILE A 58 9.49 -4.39 -1.65
C ILE A 58 8.53 -5.58 -1.77
N LYS A 59 8.80 -6.69 -1.06
CA LYS A 59 7.90 -7.85 -1.04
C LYS A 59 6.51 -7.51 -0.49
N TYR A 60 6.42 -6.66 0.53
CA TYR A 60 5.13 -6.21 1.06
C TYR A 60 4.41 -5.29 0.06
N LEU A 61 5.14 -4.39 -0.60
CA LEU A 61 4.57 -3.52 -1.62
C LEU A 61 4.03 -4.33 -2.81
N GLN A 62 4.83 -5.26 -3.32
CA GLN A 62 4.44 -6.14 -4.42
C GLN A 62 3.21 -6.97 -4.05
N GLY A 63 3.24 -7.64 -2.89
CA GLY A 63 2.09 -8.43 -2.43
C GLY A 63 0.81 -7.62 -2.23
N LEU A 64 0.91 -6.35 -1.81
CA LEU A 64 -0.23 -5.45 -1.75
C LEU A 64 -0.76 -5.07 -3.12
N VAL A 65 0.13 -4.79 -4.09
CA VAL A 65 -0.29 -4.53 -5.47
C VAL A 65 -1.04 -5.73 -6.04
N ASP A 66 -0.47 -6.93 -5.94
CA ASP A 66 -1.10 -8.16 -6.45
C ASP A 66 -2.49 -8.40 -5.82
N LEU A 67 -2.59 -8.18 -4.50
CA LEU A 67 -3.86 -8.32 -3.77
C LEU A 67 -4.91 -7.31 -4.26
N ILE A 68 -4.53 -6.06 -4.47
CA ILE A 68 -5.48 -5.03 -4.92
C ILE A 68 -5.90 -5.27 -6.37
N GLU A 69 -4.98 -5.67 -7.25
CA GLU A 69 -5.30 -6.03 -8.64
C GLU A 69 -6.30 -7.21 -8.68
N GLU A 70 -6.11 -8.22 -7.82
CA GLU A 70 -7.08 -9.32 -7.68
C GLU A 70 -8.46 -8.81 -7.22
N HIS A 71 -8.51 -7.92 -6.22
CA HIS A 71 -9.78 -7.32 -5.79
C HIS A 71 -10.42 -6.50 -6.92
N LEU A 72 -9.65 -5.67 -7.63
CA LEU A 72 -10.11 -4.84 -8.74
C LEU A 72 -10.63 -5.67 -9.92
N ALA A 73 -10.05 -6.85 -10.17
CA ALA A 73 -10.53 -7.79 -11.18
C ALA A 73 -11.89 -8.41 -10.82
N ASN A 74 -12.14 -8.61 -9.52
CA ASN A 74 -13.41 -9.14 -9.00
C ASN A 74 -14.48 -8.06 -8.77
N LEU A 75 -14.15 -6.78 -8.96
CA LEU A 75 -15.05 -5.66 -8.71
C LEU A 75 -15.93 -5.34 -9.91
N ASP A 76 -17.24 -5.30 -9.68
CA ASP A 76 -18.22 -4.90 -10.69
C ASP A 76 -17.90 -3.52 -11.29
N PRO A 77 -18.05 -3.35 -12.61
CA PRO A 77 -17.84 -2.07 -13.26
C PRO A 77 -18.88 -1.05 -12.79
N GLY A 78 -18.39 0.09 -12.27
CA GLY A 78 -19.21 1.14 -11.70
C GLY A 78 -18.39 2.39 -11.38
N PRO A 79 -19.04 3.50 -10.98
CA PRO A 79 -18.34 4.74 -10.66
C PRO A 79 -17.35 4.58 -9.50
N ASP A 80 -17.70 3.81 -8.47
CA ASP A 80 -16.81 3.51 -7.35
C ASP A 80 -15.57 2.71 -7.81
N SER A 81 -15.76 1.66 -8.61
CA SER A 81 -14.65 0.85 -9.10
C SER A 81 -13.77 1.59 -10.11
N ALA A 82 -14.33 2.53 -10.89
CA ALA A 82 -13.54 3.42 -11.76
C ALA A 82 -12.63 4.34 -10.94
N SER A 83 -13.14 4.92 -9.84
CA SER A 83 -12.35 5.75 -8.93
C SER A 83 -11.19 4.97 -8.30
N VAL A 84 -11.45 3.75 -7.81
CA VAL A 84 -10.39 2.90 -7.23
C VAL A 84 -9.34 2.50 -8.28
N ARG A 85 -9.76 2.13 -9.49
CA ARG A 85 -8.82 1.81 -10.60
C ARG A 85 -7.97 3.02 -10.99
N ALA A 86 -8.56 4.22 -11.03
CA ALA A 86 -7.81 5.45 -11.31
C ALA A 86 -6.77 5.74 -10.21
N HIS A 87 -7.16 5.56 -8.94
CA HIS A 87 -6.24 5.72 -7.80
C HIS A 87 -5.09 4.71 -7.88
N MET A 88 -5.40 3.43 -8.06
CA MET A 88 -4.39 2.38 -8.24
C MET A 88 -3.44 2.70 -9.41
N ALA A 89 -3.96 3.09 -10.57
CA ALA A 89 -3.13 3.45 -11.72
C ALA A 89 -2.16 4.60 -11.41
N ALA A 90 -2.59 5.61 -10.66
CA ALA A 90 -1.74 6.71 -10.21
C ALA A 90 -0.65 6.22 -9.24
N THR A 91 -1.00 5.35 -8.29
CA THR A 91 -0.03 4.76 -7.34
C THR A 91 0.99 3.88 -8.07
N LEU A 92 0.58 3.08 -9.07
CA LEU A 92 1.50 2.27 -9.89
C LEU A 92 2.45 3.13 -10.73
N GLU A 93 1.94 4.21 -11.35
CA GLU A 93 2.78 5.16 -12.08
C GLU A 93 3.80 5.80 -11.13
N HIS A 94 3.38 6.20 -9.93
CA HIS A 94 4.30 6.70 -8.93
C HIS A 94 5.40 5.67 -8.62
N MET A 95 5.03 4.42 -8.29
CA MET A 95 6.01 3.36 -8.00
C MET A 95 6.97 3.10 -9.17
N ARG A 96 6.49 3.16 -10.43
CA ARG A 96 7.33 3.04 -11.63
C ARG A 96 8.31 4.20 -11.77
N LEU A 97 7.87 5.43 -11.56
CA LEU A 97 8.73 6.62 -11.57
C LEU A 97 9.80 6.54 -10.48
N ARG A 98 9.44 6.08 -9.27
CA ARG A 98 10.39 5.91 -8.16
C ARG A 98 11.39 4.80 -8.42
N ARG A 99 10.96 3.68 -9.00
CA ARG A 99 11.85 2.61 -9.47
C ARG A 99 12.81 3.08 -10.56
N ALA A 100 12.39 3.95 -11.48
CA ALA A 100 13.28 4.52 -12.48
C ALA A 100 14.31 5.49 -11.87
N ALA A 101 13.92 6.22 -10.82
CA ALA A 101 14.81 7.15 -10.10
C ALA A 101 15.80 6.45 -9.17
N ASP A 102 15.42 5.33 -8.55
CA ASP A 102 16.23 4.56 -7.60
C ASP A 102 16.08 3.04 -7.79
N PRO A 103 16.55 2.50 -8.94
CA PRO A 103 16.37 1.09 -9.29
C PRO A 103 16.86 0.07 -8.25
N PRO A 104 18.02 0.22 -7.57
CA PRO A 104 18.46 -0.79 -6.60
C PRO A 104 17.55 -0.90 -5.38
N ARG A 105 16.86 0.19 -5.01
CA ARG A 105 15.93 0.19 -3.89
C ARG A 105 14.62 -0.53 -4.21
N TYR A 106 14.19 -0.46 -5.46
CA TYR A 106 12.96 -1.11 -5.95
C TYR A 106 13.21 -2.46 -6.64
N GLU A 107 14.37 -3.07 -6.38
CA GLU A 107 14.70 -4.40 -6.90
C GLU A 107 13.68 -5.44 -6.40
N GLY A 108 13.09 -6.19 -7.34
CA GLY A 108 12.06 -7.20 -7.07
C GLY A 108 10.61 -6.71 -7.22
N LEU A 109 10.39 -5.45 -7.55
CA LEU A 109 9.06 -4.95 -7.95
C LEU A 109 8.80 -5.30 -9.42
N THR A 110 7.69 -6.00 -9.71
CA THR A 110 7.38 -6.57 -11.04
C THR A 110 6.32 -5.80 -11.83
N ILE A 111 5.85 -4.67 -11.31
CA ILE A 111 4.87 -3.79 -11.98
C ILE A 111 5.46 -3.05 -13.19
#